data_AF-A0A7R8WZI7-F1
#
_entry.id   AF-A0A7R8WZI7-F1
#
_cell.length_a   1.000
_cell.length_b   1.000
_cell.length_c   1.000
_cell.angle_alpha   90.00
_cell.angle_beta   90.00
_cell.angle_gamma   90.00
#
_symmetry.space_group_name_H-M   'P 1'
#
loop_
_entity.id
_entity.type
_entity.pdbx_description
1 polymer ?
#
loop_
_entity_poly.entity_id
_entity_poly.type
_entity_poly.pdbx_seq_one_letter_code
_entity_poly.pdbx_strand_id
1 'polypeptide(L)'
;DYLGLPAIAVYEVGSFYSMFSLEPTGKYELAVCNNISCMLRGGDDIIRHIENKLGIKWGETTPDGKFYLKKEEECLAACSGAPMMQHLGNQSHTLDSYRSVGGYEAWEKIVRLKMTPDEVIAEVKASNLRGRGGAGFPTGLKWSFMPKNPA
;
A
#
# COMPACT_ATOMS: atom_id res chain seq x y z
N ASP A 1 24.42 -6.90 8.26
CA ASP A 1 25.03 -6.28 9.46
C ASP A 1 24.05 -5.48 10.31
N TYR A 2 23.38 -4.44 9.79
CA TYR A 2 22.45 -3.60 10.58
C TYR A 2 21.33 -4.38 11.32
N LEU A 3 20.65 -5.31 10.64
CA LEU A 3 19.55 -6.09 11.22
C LEU A 3 20.00 -7.35 11.98
N GLY A 4 21.29 -7.68 11.99
CA GLY A 4 21.78 -8.94 12.57
C GLY A 4 21.28 -10.22 11.87
N LEU A 5 20.76 -10.12 10.64
CA LEU A 5 20.22 -11.25 9.87
C LEU A 5 21.17 -11.70 8.75
N PRO A 6 21.11 -12.99 8.34
CA PRO A 6 21.78 -13.46 7.14
C PRO A 6 21.30 -12.73 5.89
N ALA A 7 22.22 -12.47 4.94
CA ALA A 7 21.90 -11.76 3.70
C ALA A 7 20.78 -12.43 2.88
N ILE A 8 20.71 -13.76 2.89
CA ILE A 8 19.68 -14.51 2.16
C ILE A 8 18.26 -14.21 2.67
N ALA A 9 18.06 -14.05 3.98
CA ALA A 9 16.74 -13.74 4.54
C ALA A 9 16.27 -12.34 4.12
N VAL A 10 17.21 -11.40 4.02
CA VAL A 10 16.93 -10.05 3.50
C VAL A 10 16.58 -10.12 2.02
N TYR A 11 17.31 -10.93 1.24
CA TYR A 11 17.05 -11.13 -0.18
C TYR A 11 15.70 -11.80 -0.44
N GLU A 12 15.30 -12.80 0.35
CA GLU A 12 13.99 -13.44 0.27
C GLU A 12 12.86 -12.43 0.41
N VAL A 13 12.90 -11.59 1.46
CA VAL A 13 11.92 -10.52 1.67
C VAL A 13 11.96 -9.49 0.54
N GLY A 14 13.16 -9.09 0.12
CA GLY A 14 13.38 -8.16 -1.00
C GLY A 14 12.79 -8.68 -2.31
N SER A 15 12.90 -9.98 -2.58
CA SER A 15 12.36 -10.63 -3.77
C SER A 15 10.86 -10.93 -3.69
N PHE A 16 10.29 -11.01 -2.48
CA PHE A 16 8.89 -11.35 -2.27
C PHE A 16 7.95 -10.17 -2.57
N TYR A 17 8.34 -8.95 -2.18
CA TYR A 17 7.51 -7.77 -2.37
C TYR A 17 7.82 -7.06 -3.69
N SER A 18 6.81 -6.94 -4.56
CA SER A 18 6.89 -6.25 -5.85
C SER A 18 7.25 -4.76 -5.77
N MET A 19 7.20 -4.17 -4.56
CA MET A 19 7.58 -2.77 -4.30
C MET A 19 9.09 -2.57 -4.28
N PHE A 20 9.88 -3.64 -4.08
CA PHE A 20 11.33 -3.55 -4.06
C PHE A 20 11.92 -3.89 -5.42
N SER A 21 12.60 -2.92 -6.02
CA SER A 21 13.37 -3.11 -7.24
C SER A 21 14.75 -3.66 -6.88
N LEU A 22 15.04 -4.91 -7.28
CA LEU A 22 16.34 -5.53 -7.07
C LEU A 22 17.39 -5.13 -8.12
N GLU A 23 16.92 -4.65 -9.27
CA GLU A 23 17.74 -4.12 -10.35
C GLU A 23 17.66 -2.58 -10.36
N PRO A 24 18.70 -1.88 -10.85
CA PRO A 24 18.67 -0.42 -10.95
C PRO A 24 17.50 0.06 -11.84
N THR A 25 16.56 0.79 -11.24
CA THR A 25 15.45 1.44 -11.94
C THR A 25 15.70 2.94 -12.12
N GLY A 26 14.98 3.54 -13.05
CA GLY A 26 14.99 4.99 -13.25
C GLY A 26 14.45 5.75 -12.04
N LYS A 27 14.78 7.05 -11.95
CA LYS A 27 14.40 7.92 -10.82
C LYS A 27 12.89 7.89 -10.49
N TYR A 28 12.05 7.79 -11.51
CA TYR A 28 10.59 7.73 -11.40
C TYR A 28 10.08 6.41 -11.96
N GLU A 29 9.42 5.63 -11.11
CA GLU A 29 8.74 4.42 -11.54
C GLU A 29 7.31 4.75 -11.95
N LEU A 30 6.99 4.40 -13.21
CA LEU A 30 5.66 4.51 -13.79
C LEU A 30 5.01 3.13 -13.71
N ALA A 31 4.06 2.96 -12.79
CA ALA A 31 3.37 1.70 -12.58
C ALA A 31 1.92 1.84 -13.05
N VAL A 32 1.59 1.23 -14.19
CA VAL A 32 0.22 1.23 -14.75
C VAL A 32 -0.50 -0.01 -14.26
N CYS A 33 -1.68 0.16 -13.66
CA CYS A 33 -2.50 -0.95 -13.20
C CYS A 33 -2.98 -1.77 -14.41
N ASN A 34 -2.69 -3.06 -14.43
CA ASN A 34 -3.10 -4.00 -15.48
C ASN A 34 -4.23 -4.96 -15.05
N ASN A 35 -4.74 -4.84 -13.81
CA ASN A 35 -5.82 -5.68 -13.31
C ASN A 35 -7.16 -5.37 -14.01
N ILE A 36 -8.15 -6.25 -13.85
CA ILE A 36 -9.39 -6.35 -14.65
C ILE A 36 -10.10 -5.02 -14.90
N SER A 37 -10.26 -4.17 -13.88
CA SER A 37 -10.94 -2.89 -14.04
C SER A 37 -10.16 -1.93 -14.93
N CYS A 38 -8.83 -1.89 -14.85
CA CYS A 38 -8.02 -1.04 -15.71
C CYS A 38 -7.85 -1.66 -17.10
N MET A 39 -7.67 -2.99 -17.20
CA MET A 39 -7.65 -3.71 -18.47
C MET A 39 -8.91 -3.43 -19.29
N LEU A 40 -10.11 -3.57 -18.69
CA LEU A 40 -11.40 -3.29 -19.35
C LEU A 40 -11.59 -1.82 -19.73
N ARG A 41 -10.82 -0.90 -19.14
CA ARG A 41 -10.91 0.55 -19.35
C ARG A 41 -9.77 1.11 -20.19
N GLY A 42 -9.00 0.25 -20.87
CA GLY A 42 -7.92 0.67 -21.77
C GLY A 42 -6.58 0.91 -21.08
N GLY A 43 -6.27 0.16 -20.02
CA GLY A 43 -4.95 0.21 -19.37
C GLY A 43 -3.80 -0.03 -20.34
N ASP A 44 -3.98 -0.96 -21.29
CA ASP A 44 -3.01 -1.25 -22.35
C ASP A 44 -2.77 -0.06 -23.29
N ASP A 45 -3.77 0.80 -23.47
CA ASP A 45 -3.63 2.02 -24.29
C ASP A 45 -2.72 3.03 -23.59
N ILE A 46 -2.78 3.11 -22.25
CA ILE A 46 -1.86 3.94 -21.46
C ILE A 46 -0.43 3.45 -21.60
N ILE A 47 -0.21 2.13 -21.46
CA ILE A 47 1.12 1.53 -21.60
C ILE A 47 1.68 1.85 -22.98
N ARG A 48 0.91 1.59 -24.05
CA ARG A 48 1.32 1.90 -25.44
C ARG A 48 1.61 3.39 -25.65
N HIS A 49 0.82 4.27 -25.05
CA HIS A 49 1.06 5.70 -25.12
C HIS A 49 2.39 6.09 -24.45
N ILE A 50 2.70 5.52 -23.29
CA ILE A 50 3.95 5.77 -22.57
C ILE A 50 5.14 5.23 -23.36
N GLU A 51 5.05 4.00 -23.88
CA GLU A 51 6.10 3.42 -24.73
C GLU A 51 6.43 4.32 -25.92
N ASN A 52 5.41 4.78 -26.66
CA ASN A 52 5.58 5.65 -27.82
C ASN A 52 6.16 7.02 -27.45
N LYS A 53 5.78 7.57 -26.28
CA LYS A 53 6.20 8.89 -25.84
C LYS A 53 7.63 8.91 -25.30
N LEU A 54 8.02 7.87 -24.57
CA LEU A 54 9.34 7.76 -23.95
C LEU A 54 10.35 6.99 -24.80
N GLY A 55 9.89 6.29 -25.84
CA GLY A 55 10.75 5.51 -26.73
C GLY A 55 11.34 4.27 -26.06
N ILE A 56 10.66 3.72 -25.05
CA ILE A 56 11.06 2.52 -24.30
C ILE A 56 9.99 1.44 -24.41
N LYS A 57 10.36 0.19 -24.08
CA LYS A 57 9.41 -0.90 -23.93
C LYS A 57 9.01 -1.11 -22.47
N TRP A 58 7.90 -1.83 -22.30
CA TRP A 58 7.43 -2.25 -21.00
C TRP A 58 8.50 -3.05 -20.24
N GLY A 59 8.90 -2.54 -19.07
CA GLY A 59 9.97 -3.08 -18.23
C GLY A 59 11.36 -2.53 -18.50
N GLU A 60 11.47 -1.45 -19.27
CA GLU A 60 12.73 -0.78 -19.55
C GLU A 60 12.81 0.58 -18.85
N THR A 61 14.05 1.04 -18.69
CA THR A 61 14.38 2.38 -18.18
C THR A 61 14.77 3.27 -19.34
N THR A 62 14.37 4.55 -19.31
CA THR A 62 14.80 5.53 -20.31
C THR A 62 16.32 5.70 -20.31
N PRO A 63 16.95 6.00 -21.47
CA PRO A 63 18.41 6.17 -21.54
C PRO A 63 18.97 7.27 -20.64
N ASP A 64 18.15 8.25 -20.25
CA ASP A 64 18.51 9.32 -19.31
C ASP A 64 18.37 8.92 -17.83
N GLY A 65 17.97 7.67 -17.56
CA GLY A 65 17.82 7.12 -16.21
C GLY A 65 16.68 7.73 -15.40
N LYS A 66 15.77 8.50 -16.03
CA LYS A 66 14.71 9.20 -15.31
C LYS A 66 13.45 8.38 -15.11
N PHE A 67 13.01 7.60 -16.09
CA PHE A 67 11.75 6.89 -16.02
C PHE A 67 11.94 5.40 -16.21
N TYR A 68 11.32 4.61 -15.34
CA TYR A 68 11.20 3.16 -15.49
C TYR A 68 9.73 2.80 -15.69
N LEU A 69 9.41 2.10 -16.78
CA LEU A 69 8.06 1.61 -17.02
C LEU A 69 7.90 0.23 -16.39
N LYS A 70 7.31 0.17 -15.19
CA LYS A 70 7.27 -1.05 -14.38
C LYS A 70 6.46 -2.15 -15.07
N LYS A 71 7.05 -3.33 -15.16
CA LYS A 71 6.56 -4.49 -15.93
C LYS A 71 5.22 -5.04 -15.45
N GLU A 72 4.96 -4.96 -14.16
CA GLU A 72 3.79 -5.59 -13.57
C GLU A 72 3.40 -4.83 -12.32
N GLU A 73 2.20 -4.25 -12.34
CA GLU A 73 1.58 -3.66 -11.16
C GLU A 73 0.11 -4.05 -11.17
N GLU A 74 -0.24 -4.85 -10.17
CA GLU A 74 -1.59 -5.34 -9.95
C GLU A 74 -2.51 -4.20 -9.48
N CYS A 75 -3.70 -4.56 -8.98
CA CYS A 75 -4.70 -3.58 -8.56
C CYS A 75 -4.14 -2.51 -7.60
N LEU A 76 -4.08 -1.26 -8.08
CA LEU A 76 -3.70 -0.07 -7.32
C LEU A 76 -4.85 0.52 -6.47
N ALA A 77 -5.92 -0.24 -6.26
CA ALA A 77 -7.06 0.09 -5.39
C ALA A 77 -7.85 1.37 -5.71
N ALA A 78 -7.69 1.99 -6.89
CA ALA A 78 -8.56 3.08 -7.36
C ALA A 78 -9.39 2.68 -8.59
N CYS A 79 -10.03 1.51 -8.54
CA CYS A 79 -10.84 0.98 -9.64
C CYS A 79 -12.00 1.91 -10.06
N SER A 80 -12.53 2.74 -9.15
CA SER A 80 -13.55 3.75 -9.46
C SER A 80 -13.04 4.84 -10.42
N GLY A 81 -11.73 5.08 -10.45
CA GLY A 81 -11.06 6.01 -11.35
C GLY A 81 -10.34 5.33 -12.52
N ALA A 82 -10.62 4.05 -12.81
CA ALA A 82 -9.93 3.32 -13.86
C ALA A 82 -10.11 3.94 -15.27
N PRO A 83 -9.06 3.95 -16.11
CA PRO A 83 -7.73 3.37 -15.88
C PRO A 83 -6.84 4.27 -15.01
N MET A 84 -5.90 3.68 -14.26
CA MET A 84 -5.02 4.43 -13.36
C MET A 84 -3.55 3.99 -13.43
N MET A 85 -2.68 4.91 -13.03
CA MET A 85 -1.26 4.64 -12.83
C MET A 85 -0.77 5.30 -11.54
N GLN A 86 0.21 4.68 -10.89
CA GLN A 86 0.92 5.28 -9.78
C GLN A 86 2.19 5.95 -10.32
N HIS A 87 2.39 7.21 -9.90
CA HIS A 87 3.64 7.92 -10.04
C HIS A 87 4.30 7.97 -8.66
N LEU A 88 5.29 7.11 -8.43
CA LEU A 88 6.00 7.02 -7.16
C LEU A 88 6.95 8.23 -7.02
N GLY A 89 6.44 9.29 -6.40
CA GLY A 89 7.19 10.53 -6.16
C GLY A 89 6.51 11.56 -5.24
N ASN A 90 5.30 11.29 -4.74
CA ASN A 90 4.62 12.19 -3.80
C ASN A 90 4.79 11.72 -2.34
N GLN A 91 4.77 12.68 -1.41
CA GLN A 91 4.91 12.47 0.03
C GLN A 91 3.67 11.81 0.69
N SER A 92 2.91 10.98 -0.03
CA SER A 92 1.74 10.27 0.51
C SER A 92 2.06 9.39 1.72
N HIS A 93 3.31 8.96 1.86
CA HIS A 93 3.80 8.20 3.01
C HIS A 93 4.04 9.06 4.27
N THR A 94 3.89 10.38 4.20
CA THR A 94 4.15 11.26 5.35
C THR A 94 3.00 11.24 6.35
N LEU A 95 3.36 11.38 7.63
CA LEU A 95 2.40 11.51 8.72
C LEU A 95 1.46 12.72 8.50
N ASP A 96 1.99 13.82 7.98
CA ASP A 96 1.22 15.04 7.70
C ASP A 96 0.14 14.80 6.65
N SER A 97 0.47 14.07 5.57
CA SER A 97 -0.52 13.68 4.57
C SER A 97 -1.64 12.83 5.19
N TYR A 98 -1.30 11.84 6.04
CA TYR A 98 -2.29 10.99 6.69
C TYR A 98 -3.18 11.77 7.67
N ARG A 99 -2.60 12.71 8.43
CA ARG A 99 -3.36 13.59 9.33
C ARG A 99 -4.26 14.56 8.59
N SER A 100 -3.85 15.07 7.42
CA SER A 100 -4.62 16.05 6.65
C SER A 100 -6.01 15.54 6.21
N VAL A 101 -6.17 14.21 6.13
CA VAL A 101 -7.44 13.55 5.77
C VAL A 101 -8.18 12.99 6.99
N GLY A 102 -7.87 13.47 8.20
CA GLY A 102 -8.52 13.06 9.45
C GLY A 102 -7.94 11.77 10.07
N GLY A 103 -6.73 11.37 9.66
CA GLY A 103 -6.03 10.24 10.27
C GLY A 103 -5.78 10.47 11.77
N TYR A 104 -5.85 9.39 12.55
CA TYR A 104 -5.64 9.36 14.01
C TYR A 104 -6.65 10.08 14.93
N GLU A 105 -7.68 10.76 14.42
CA GLU A 105 -8.66 11.46 15.28
C GLU A 105 -9.29 10.56 16.35
N ALA A 106 -9.61 9.31 16.00
CA ALA A 106 -10.17 8.34 16.94
C ALA A 106 -9.16 7.95 18.05
N TRP A 107 -7.89 7.77 17.67
CA TRP A 107 -6.82 7.46 18.61
C TRP A 107 -6.57 8.64 19.56
N GLU A 108 -6.56 9.87 19.05
CA GLU A 108 -6.41 11.08 19.87
C GLU A 108 -7.53 11.23 20.90
N LYS A 109 -8.78 10.89 20.53
CA LYS A 109 -9.91 10.85 21.48
C LYS A 109 -9.68 9.82 22.59
N ILE A 110 -9.27 8.60 22.25
CA ILE A 110 -8.99 7.52 23.20
C ILE A 110 -7.90 7.94 24.19
N VAL A 111 -6.78 8.49 23.68
CA VAL A 111 -5.66 8.96 24.51
C VAL A 111 -6.10 10.12 25.40
N ARG A 112 -6.82 11.10 24.85
CA ARG A 112 -7.31 12.25 25.62
C ARG A 112 -8.27 11.85 26.73
N LEU A 113 -9.17 10.90 26.46
CA LEU A 113 -10.14 10.39 27.42
C LEU A 113 -9.54 9.36 28.39
N LYS A 114 -8.26 8.97 28.19
CA LYS A 114 -7.56 7.95 28.98
C LYS A 114 -8.36 6.64 29.10
N MET A 115 -9.04 6.25 28.01
CA MET A 115 -9.79 5.00 28.01
C MET A 115 -8.83 3.83 28.18
N THR A 116 -9.19 2.91 29.05
CA THR A 116 -8.49 1.64 29.23
C THR A 116 -8.70 0.73 28.01
N PRO A 117 -7.79 -0.23 27.74
CA PRO A 117 -7.99 -1.20 26.68
C PRO A 117 -9.32 -1.98 26.79
N ASP A 118 -9.74 -2.31 28.01
CA ASP A 118 -10.99 -3.02 28.25
C ASP A 118 -12.23 -2.16 27.92
N GLU A 119 -12.20 -0.86 28.21
CA GLU A 119 -13.28 0.08 27.82
C GLU A 119 -13.36 0.23 26.30
N VAL A 120 -12.22 0.33 25.61
CA VAL A 120 -12.19 0.38 24.14
C VAL A 120 -12.74 -0.91 23.53
N ILE A 121 -12.37 -2.07 24.08
CA ILE A 121 -12.90 -3.36 23.61
C ILE A 121 -14.40 -3.47 23.88
N ALA A 122 -14.88 -3.03 25.04
CA ALA A 122 -16.29 -3.04 25.39
C ALA A 122 -17.12 -2.18 24.45
N GLU A 123 -16.65 -0.96 24.14
CA GLU A 123 -17.29 -0.06 23.17
C GLU A 123 -17.40 -0.71 21.78
N VAL A 124 -16.31 -1.31 21.28
CA VAL A 124 -16.29 -1.97 19.97
C VAL A 124 -17.13 -3.25 19.93
N LYS A 125 -17.28 -3.95 21.07
CA LYS A 125 -18.23 -5.07 21.21
C LYS A 125 -19.67 -4.57 21.17
N ALA A 126 -19.98 -3.51 21.92
CA ALA A 126 -21.31 -2.91 21.97
C ALA A 126 -21.74 -2.37 20.61
N SER A 127 -20.81 -1.82 19.83
CA SER A 127 -21.08 -1.33 18.47
C SER A 127 -21.31 -2.45 17.45
N ASN A 128 -21.09 -3.72 17.82
CA ASN A 128 -21.16 -4.88 16.93
C ASN A 128 -20.33 -4.70 15.63
N LEU A 129 -19.17 -4.05 15.73
CA LEU A 129 -18.32 -3.79 14.56
C LEU A 129 -17.79 -5.11 14.01
N ARG A 130 -17.90 -5.30 12.70
CA ARG A 130 -17.38 -6.47 11.97
C ARG A 130 -16.26 -6.05 11.04
N GLY A 131 -15.29 -6.94 10.84
CA GLY A 131 -14.16 -6.71 9.94
C GLY A 131 -14.62 -6.46 8.50
N ARG A 132 -14.18 -5.33 7.92
CA ARG A 132 -14.55 -4.91 6.56
C ARG A 132 -13.62 -5.44 5.45
N GLY A 133 -12.68 -6.32 5.80
CA GLY A 133 -11.78 -7.00 4.85
C GLY A 133 -12.38 -8.26 4.21
N GLY A 134 -13.71 -8.41 4.20
CA GLY A 134 -14.41 -9.56 3.61
C GLY A 134 -14.71 -10.72 4.58
N ALA A 135 -13.81 -11.03 5.52
CA ALA A 135 -14.01 -12.14 6.47
C ALA A 135 -15.16 -11.91 7.48
N GLY A 136 -15.54 -10.65 7.75
CA GLY A 136 -16.70 -10.33 8.58
C GLY A 136 -16.61 -10.78 10.04
N PHE A 137 -15.44 -11.08 10.57
CA PHE A 137 -15.28 -11.51 11.97
C PHE A 137 -15.60 -10.36 12.95
N PRO A 138 -16.28 -10.59 14.08
CA PRO A 138 -16.57 -9.53 15.06
C PRO A 138 -15.29 -8.94 15.66
N THR A 139 -15.08 -7.63 15.46
CA THR A 139 -13.83 -6.93 15.81
C THR A 139 -13.55 -6.97 17.31
N GLY A 140 -14.54 -6.61 18.13
CA GLY A 140 -14.38 -6.59 19.59
C GLY A 140 -14.13 -7.97 20.19
N LEU A 141 -14.67 -9.04 19.59
CA LEU A 141 -14.38 -10.42 19.99
C LEU A 141 -12.94 -10.79 19.68
N LYS A 142 -12.46 -10.47 18.47
CA LYS A 142 -11.07 -10.71 18.06
C LYS A 142 -10.09 -10.03 19.01
N TRP A 143 -10.38 -8.78 19.40
CA TRP A 143 -9.52 -8.02 20.30
C TRP A 143 -9.48 -8.59 21.71
N SER A 144 -10.56 -9.21 22.20
CA SER A 144 -10.55 -9.84 23.52
C SER A 144 -9.66 -11.08 23.63
N PHE A 145 -9.11 -11.59 22.53
CA PHE A 145 -8.11 -12.66 22.54
C PHE A 145 -6.67 -12.15 22.67
N MET A 146 -6.45 -10.83 22.57
CA MET A 146 -5.11 -10.25 22.70
C MET A 146 -4.63 -10.32 24.16
N PRO A 147 -3.34 -10.63 24.41
CA PRO A 147 -2.79 -10.65 25.76
C PRO A 147 -2.94 -9.27 26.40
N LYS A 148 -3.54 -9.22 27.59
CA LYS A 148 -3.73 -7.96 28.34
C LYS A 148 -2.41 -7.40 28.89
N ASN A 149 -1.37 -8.23 28.92
CA ASN A 149 -0.05 -7.85 29.39
C ASN A 149 1.00 -8.44 28.43
N PRO A 150 1.31 -7.75 27.33
CA PRO A 150 2.38 -8.18 26.44
C PRO A 150 3.72 -8.09 27.20
N ALA A 151 4.44 -9.21 27.25
CA ALA A 151 5.77 -9.30 27.83
C ALA A 151 6.79 -8.44 27.08
#